data_AF-A0A8E2IA69-F1
#
_entry.id   AF-A0A8E2IA69-F1
#
_cell.length_a   1.000
_cell.length_b   1.000
_cell.length_c   1.000
_cell.angle_alpha   90.00
_cell.angle_beta   90.00
_cell.angle_gamma   90.00
#
_symmetry.space_group_name_H-M   'P 1'
#
loop_
_entity.id
_entity.type
_entity.pdbx_description
1 polymer ?
#
loop_
_entity_poly.entity_id
_entity_poly.type
_entity_poly.pdbx_seq_one_letter_code
_entity_poly.pdbx_strand_id
1 'polypeptide(L)'
;MKYQYKFEKILTLKEREKDEALATYQKAVKRFENVAEELYQLLKKKEDLVEFQAAKLQTGFQVQEIRHYQRFIANLEISIKHYQELVINARTQMNWCEQQLQEKNIEMKKYEKMKEKDFERYQDLLKEIENKQADEISTRSYFHHTGN
;
A
#
# COMPACT_ATOMS: atom_id res chain seq x y z
N MET A 1 -32.53 -12.91 17.93
CA MET A 1 -31.85 -11.59 18.03
C MET A 1 -30.93 -11.46 16.82
N LYS A 2 -30.75 -10.27 16.23
CA LYS A 2 -29.81 -10.05 15.12
C LYS A 2 -28.58 -9.33 15.66
N TYR A 3 -27.38 -9.84 15.40
CA TYR A 3 -26.14 -9.21 15.79
C TYR A 3 -25.99 -7.82 15.14
N GLN A 4 -25.64 -6.82 15.92
CA GLN A 4 -25.34 -5.48 15.42
C GLN A 4 -24.12 -4.92 16.15
N TYR A 5 -23.04 -4.74 15.40
CA TYR A 5 -21.82 -4.15 15.94
C TYR A 5 -21.97 -2.65 16.17
N LYS A 6 -21.67 -2.18 17.39
CA LYS A 6 -21.83 -0.77 17.79
C LYS A 6 -20.99 0.20 16.94
N PHE A 7 -19.83 -0.25 16.45
CA PHE A 7 -18.90 0.59 15.68
C PHE A 7 -18.89 0.29 14.18
N GLU A 8 -19.94 -0.33 13.63
CA GLU A 8 -20.01 -0.70 12.21
C GLU A 8 -19.75 0.50 11.29
N LYS A 9 -20.38 1.65 11.57
CA LYS A 9 -20.17 2.88 10.79
C LYS A 9 -18.73 3.40 10.84
N ILE A 10 -18.06 3.23 12.00
CA ILE A 10 -16.66 3.64 12.16
C ILE A 10 -15.75 2.70 11.37
N LEU A 11 -16.02 1.39 11.41
CA LEU A 11 -15.28 0.40 10.64
C LEU A 11 -15.38 0.68 9.13
N THR A 12 -16.58 0.94 8.61
CA THR A 12 -16.76 1.31 7.19
C THR A 12 -16.04 2.61 6.83
N LEU A 13 -16.03 3.61 7.72
CA LEU A 13 -15.26 4.83 7.50
C LEU A 13 -13.75 4.54 7.43
N LYS A 14 -13.24 3.69 8.32
CA LYS A 14 -11.81 3.31 8.36
C LYS A 14 -11.39 2.46 7.17
N GLU A 15 -12.26 1.59 6.68
CA GLU A 15 -12.07 0.88 5.41
C GLU A 15 -11.89 1.87 4.26
N ARG A 16 -12.78 2.87 4.16
CA ARG A 16 -12.71 3.90 3.12
C ARG A 16 -11.44 4.74 3.22
N GLU A 17 -11.05 5.18 4.42
CA GLU A 17 -9.80 5.92 4.65
C GLU A 17 -8.57 5.11 4.21
N LYS A 18 -8.55 3.79 4.49
CA LYS A 18 -7.47 2.90 4.08
C LYS A 18 -7.44 2.72 2.55
N ASP A 19 -8.60 2.62 1.90
CA ASP A 19 -8.67 2.52 0.44
C ASP A 19 -8.24 3.82 -0.26
N GLU A 20 -8.62 4.98 0.28
CA GLU A 20 -8.15 6.30 -0.19
C GLU A 20 -6.62 6.44 -0.04
N ALA A 21 -6.07 6.01 1.09
CA ALA A 21 -4.62 5.99 1.33
C ALA A 21 -3.90 5.04 0.36
N LEU A 22 -4.48 3.87 0.09
CA LEU A 22 -3.94 2.89 -0.86
C LEU A 22 -3.89 3.46 -2.29
N ALA A 23 -4.97 4.11 -2.73
CA ALA A 23 -5.01 4.75 -4.04
C ALA A 23 -3.96 5.87 -4.16
N THR A 24 -3.75 6.63 -3.09
CA THR A 24 -2.73 7.69 -3.05
C THR A 24 -1.31 7.12 -3.09
N TYR A 25 -1.05 6.05 -2.33
CA TYR A 25 0.22 5.33 -2.37
C TYR A 25 0.50 4.76 -3.78
N GLN A 26 -0.46 4.10 -4.42
CA GLN A 26 -0.31 3.58 -5.78
C GLN A 26 0.03 4.67 -6.80
N LYS A 27 -0.57 5.86 -6.67
CA LYS A 27 -0.22 7.01 -7.51
C LYS A 27 1.22 7.47 -7.27
N ALA A 28 1.67 7.48 -6.02
CA ALA A 28 3.05 7.84 -5.67
C ALA A 28 4.07 6.82 -6.21
N VAL A 29 3.76 5.52 -6.13
CA VAL A 29 4.56 4.44 -6.73
C VAL A 29 4.71 4.64 -8.24
N LYS A 30 3.60 4.82 -8.97
CA LYS A 30 3.64 5.07 -10.42
C LYS A 30 4.47 6.29 -10.78
N ARG A 31 4.36 7.37 -9.99
CA ARG A 31 5.18 8.58 -10.20
C ARG A 31 6.66 8.29 -9.99
N PHE A 32 7.01 7.54 -8.95
CA PHE A 32 8.38 7.13 -8.70
C PHE A 32 8.92 6.26 -9.85
N GLU A 33 8.17 5.25 -10.29
CA GLU A 33 8.53 4.38 -11.41
C GLU A 33 8.77 5.17 -12.69
N ASN A 34 7.85 6.08 -13.06
CA ASN A 34 8.00 6.89 -14.27
C ASN A 34 9.28 7.75 -14.23
N VAL A 35 9.55 8.41 -13.10
CA VAL A 35 10.74 9.27 -12.98
C VAL A 35 12.03 8.44 -12.94
N ALA A 36 11.99 7.26 -12.31
CA ALA A 36 13.11 6.33 -12.28
C ALA A 36 13.42 5.74 -13.66
N GLU A 37 12.39 5.45 -14.46
CA GLU A 37 12.53 5.01 -15.85
C GLU A 37 13.21 6.09 -16.70
N GLU A 38 12.77 7.34 -16.62
CA GLU A 38 13.41 8.45 -17.33
C GLU A 38 14.89 8.61 -16.93
N LEU A 39 15.20 8.48 -15.63
CA LEU A 39 16.60 8.49 -15.16
C LEU A 39 17.40 7.33 -15.77
N TYR A 40 16.82 6.12 -15.80
CA TYR A 40 17.44 4.94 -16.39
C TYR A 40 17.76 5.17 -17.87
N GLN A 41 16.80 5.67 -18.65
CA GLN A 41 16.99 5.97 -20.07
C GLN A 41 18.11 6.99 -20.31
N LEU A 42 18.21 8.04 -19.48
CA LEU A 42 19.28 9.03 -19.57
C LEU A 42 20.66 8.43 -19.24
N LEU A 43 20.74 7.58 -18.22
CA LEU A 43 21.96 6.88 -17.85
C LEU A 43 22.40 5.92 -18.96
N LYS A 44 21.45 5.16 -19.52
CA LYS A 44 21.73 4.23 -20.62
C LYS A 44 22.23 4.96 -21.86
N LYS A 45 21.56 6.07 -22.21
CA LYS A 45 22.01 6.95 -23.30
C LYS A 45 23.43 7.50 -23.08
N LYS A 46 23.81 7.80 -21.83
CA LYS A 46 25.16 8.25 -21.50
C LYS A 46 26.18 7.14 -21.76
N GLU A 47 25.90 5.94 -21.28
CA GLU A 47 26.73 4.75 -21.49
C GLU A 47 26.96 4.50 -22.99
N ASP A 48 25.88 4.43 -23.78
CA ASP A 48 25.95 4.17 -25.22
C ASP A 48 26.77 5.24 -25.97
N LEU A 49 26.67 6.51 -25.56
CA LEU A 49 27.43 7.60 -26.16
C LEU A 49 28.92 7.55 -25.82
N VAL A 50 29.26 7.16 -24.59
CA VAL A 50 30.66 6.98 -24.16
C VAL A 50 31.30 5.82 -24.93
N GLU A 51 30.58 4.70 -25.07
CA GLU A 51 31.04 3.57 -25.89
C GLU A 51 31.23 3.96 -27.36
N PHE A 52 30.26 4.68 -27.93
CA PHE A 52 30.36 5.17 -29.30
C PHE A 52 31.58 6.08 -29.51
N GLN A 53 31.81 7.01 -28.58
CA GLN A 53 32.97 7.90 -28.63
C GLN A 53 34.28 7.11 -28.55
N ALA A 54 34.37 6.14 -27.64
CA ALA A 54 35.54 5.29 -27.48
C ALA A 54 35.87 4.48 -28.74
N ALA A 55 34.84 3.91 -29.39
CA ALA A 55 35.02 3.18 -30.65
C ALA A 55 35.50 4.10 -31.78
N LYS A 56 34.93 5.30 -31.88
CA LYS A 56 35.29 6.25 -32.95
C LYS A 56 36.67 6.89 -32.77
N LEU A 57 37.14 7.04 -31.54
CA LEU A 57 38.53 7.46 -31.25
C LEU A 57 39.57 6.51 -31.84
N GLN A 58 39.26 5.21 -31.95
CA GLN A 58 40.16 4.22 -32.55
C GLN A 58 40.29 4.37 -34.08
N THR A 59 39.25 4.87 -34.75
CA THR A 59 39.21 5.01 -36.22
C THR A 59 39.65 6.39 -36.73
N GLY A 60 39.95 7.32 -35.82
CA GLY A 60 40.24 8.73 -36.14
C GLY A 60 38.98 9.60 -36.14
N PHE A 61 39.10 10.82 -35.63
CA PHE A 61 37.96 11.67 -35.30
C PHE A 61 38.22 13.14 -35.64
N GLN A 62 37.20 13.85 -36.16
CA GLN A 62 37.35 15.28 -36.41
C GLN A 62 37.23 16.06 -35.09
N VAL A 63 38.11 17.04 -34.86
CA VAL A 63 38.15 17.83 -33.62
C VAL A 63 36.82 18.53 -33.33
N GLN A 64 36.06 18.92 -34.37
CA GLN A 64 34.75 19.54 -34.21
C GLN A 64 33.71 18.57 -33.62
N GLU A 65 33.74 17.31 -34.03
CA GLU A 65 32.85 16.27 -33.50
C GLU A 65 33.15 16.04 -32.01
N ILE A 66 34.43 16.03 -31.60
CA ILE A 66 34.82 15.85 -30.18
C ILE A 66 34.14 16.89 -29.29
N ARG A 67 34.18 18.15 -29.72
CA ARG A 67 33.59 19.27 -28.96
C ARG A 67 32.07 19.16 -28.88
N HIS A 68 31.42 18.69 -29.96
CA HIS A 68 29.98 18.48 -29.95
C HIS A 68 29.58 17.38 -28.96
N TYR A 69 30.27 16.23 -28.97
CA TYR A 69 30.02 15.14 -28.03
C TYR A 69 30.27 15.53 -26.58
N GLN A 70 31.37 16.24 -26.29
CA GLN A 70 31.64 16.74 -24.94
C GLN A 70 30.52 17.66 -24.42
N ARG A 71 30.03 18.58 -25.26
CA ARG A 71 28.90 19.46 -24.88
C ARG A 71 27.61 18.66 -24.66
N PHE A 72 27.37 17.67 -25.50
CA PHE A 72 26.20 16.80 -25.37
C PHE A 72 26.23 15.98 -24.07
N ILE A 73 27.38 15.37 -23.74
CA ILE A 73 27.57 14.63 -22.49
C ILE A 73 27.37 15.55 -21.28
N ALA A 74 27.93 16.77 -21.31
CA ALA A 74 27.74 17.73 -20.22
C ALA A 74 26.26 18.10 -20.02
N ASN A 75 25.52 18.31 -21.11
CA ASN A 75 24.07 18.56 -21.03
C ASN A 75 23.31 17.34 -20.48
N LEU A 76 23.71 16.14 -20.90
CA LEU A 76 23.11 14.89 -20.41
C LEU A 76 23.36 14.69 -18.91
N GLU A 77 24.54 15.06 -18.41
CA GLU A 77 24.86 15.03 -16.98
C GLU A 77 24.01 16.00 -16.16
N ILE A 78 23.72 17.19 -16.69
CA ILE A 78 22.79 18.15 -16.06
C ILE A 78 21.39 17.52 -15.96
N SER A 79 20.89 16.91 -17.03
CA SER A 79 19.60 16.21 -17.02
C SER A 79 19.58 15.04 -16.05
N ILE A 80 20.63 14.20 -16.03
CA ILE A 80 20.76 13.08 -15.09
C ILE A 80 20.69 13.59 -13.66
N LYS A 81 21.44 14.65 -13.31
CA LYS A 81 21.42 15.22 -11.96
C LYS A 81 20.01 15.69 -11.57
N HIS A 82 19.33 16.38 -12.48
CA HIS A 82 17.94 16.81 -12.25
C HIS A 82 17.00 15.62 -11.98
N TYR A 83 17.07 14.58 -12.81
CA TYR A 83 16.24 13.39 -12.63
C TYR A 83 16.60 12.60 -11.37
N GLN A 84 17.87 12.56 -10.96
CA GLN A 84 18.27 11.97 -9.67
C GLN A 84 17.58 12.68 -8.49
N GLU A 85 17.56 14.01 -8.48
CA GLU A 85 16.84 14.79 -7.46
C GLU A 85 15.33 14.49 -7.49
N LEU A 86 14.74 14.40 -8.68
CA LEU A 86 13.32 14.04 -8.82
C LEU A 86 13.02 12.63 -8.31
N VAL A 87 13.88 11.64 -8.60
CA VAL A 87 13.73 10.26 -8.08
C VAL A 87 13.79 10.25 -6.56
N ILE A 88 14.73 10.97 -5.95
CA ILE A 88 14.85 11.06 -4.48
C ILE A 88 13.58 11.67 -3.87
N ASN A 89 13.06 12.74 -4.48
CA ASN A 89 11.84 13.39 -4.03
C ASN A 89 10.62 12.47 -4.19
N ALA A 90 10.48 11.81 -5.34
CA ALA A 90 9.39 10.86 -5.59
C ALA A 90 9.44 9.67 -4.63
N ARG A 91 10.64 9.15 -4.33
CA ARG A 91 10.85 8.07 -3.35
C ARG A 91 10.45 8.51 -1.95
N THR A 92 10.86 9.70 -1.53
CA THR A 92 10.51 10.25 -0.21
C THR A 92 8.98 10.37 -0.07
N GLN A 93 8.31 10.89 -1.11
CA GLN A 93 6.85 11.00 -1.14
C GLN A 93 6.17 9.63 -1.10
N MET A 94 6.68 8.66 -1.87
CA MET A 94 6.16 7.29 -1.88
C MET A 94 6.27 6.64 -0.50
N ASN A 95 7.43 6.74 0.15
CA ASN A 95 7.65 6.20 1.49
C ASN A 95 6.74 6.86 2.54
N TRP A 96 6.52 8.18 2.43
CA TRP A 96 5.57 8.86 3.31
C TRP A 96 4.14 8.35 3.12
N CYS A 97 3.68 8.19 1.87
CA CYS A 97 2.37 7.61 1.59
C CYS A 97 2.25 6.17 2.12
N GLU A 98 3.32 5.38 2.05
CA GLU A 98 3.38 4.02 2.60
C GLU A 98 3.15 4.02 4.12
N GLN A 99 3.83 4.90 4.85
CA GLN A 99 3.66 5.04 6.30
C GLN A 99 2.22 5.41 6.65
N GLN A 100 1.63 6.36 5.92
CA GLN A 100 0.22 6.74 6.12
C GLN A 100 -0.75 5.58 5.85
N LEU A 101 -0.51 4.80 4.80
CA LEU A 101 -1.30 3.60 4.52
C LEU A 101 -1.17 2.56 5.66
N GLN A 102 0.04 2.34 6.17
CA GLN A 102 0.28 1.43 7.29
C GLN A 102 -0.48 1.86 8.54
N GLU A 103 -0.43 3.14 8.90
CA GLU A 103 -1.18 3.70 10.03
C GLU A 103 -2.70 3.46 9.89
N LYS A 104 -3.27 3.77 8.71
CA LYS A 104 -4.70 3.55 8.44
C LYS A 104 -5.09 2.08 8.48
N ASN A 105 -4.25 1.19 7.96
CA ASN A 105 -4.47 -0.25 8.03
C ASN A 105 -4.46 -0.77 9.48
N ILE A 106 -3.51 -0.29 10.30
CA ILE A 106 -3.45 -0.63 11.73
C ILE A 106 -4.73 -0.17 12.45
N GLU A 107 -5.21 1.04 12.19
CA GLU A 107 -6.46 1.54 12.78
C GLU A 107 -7.67 0.68 12.40
N MET A 108 -7.83 0.38 11.11
CA MET A 108 -8.92 -0.49 10.61
C MET A 108 -8.86 -1.88 11.26
N LYS A 109 -7.68 -2.51 11.32
CA LYS A 109 -7.46 -3.82 11.95
C LYS A 109 -7.82 -3.84 13.44
N LYS A 110 -7.64 -2.72 14.16
CA LYS A 110 -8.09 -2.61 15.56
C LYS A 110 -9.62 -2.75 15.66
N TYR A 111 -10.37 -2.08 14.78
CA TYR A 111 -11.83 -2.15 14.77
C TYR A 111 -12.36 -3.51 14.30
N GLU A 112 -11.70 -4.16 13.35
CA GLU A 112 -12.02 -5.54 12.96
C GLU A 112 -11.85 -6.50 14.14
N LYS A 113 -10.71 -6.46 14.85
CA LYS A 113 -10.50 -7.31 16.03
C LYS A 113 -11.49 -7.03 17.16
N MET A 114 -11.92 -5.77 17.32
CA MET A 114 -12.96 -5.43 18.29
C MET A 114 -14.31 -6.02 17.88
N LYS A 115 -14.66 -6.01 16.59
CA LYS A 115 -15.88 -6.64 16.05
C LYS A 115 -15.86 -8.15 16.25
N GLU A 116 -14.75 -8.81 15.97
CA GLU A 116 -14.57 -10.25 16.20
C GLU A 116 -14.86 -10.62 17.67
N LYS A 117 -14.21 -9.94 18.62
CA LYS A 117 -14.41 -10.17 20.06
C LYS A 117 -15.83 -9.87 20.53
N ASP A 118 -16.45 -8.82 19.99
CA ASP A 118 -17.83 -8.46 20.31
C ASP A 118 -18.81 -9.52 19.79
N PHE A 119 -18.54 -10.07 18.61
CA PHE A 119 -19.32 -11.15 18.03
C PHE A 119 -19.17 -12.47 18.81
N GLU A 120 -17.96 -12.82 19.26
CA GLU A 120 -17.73 -13.97 20.14
C GLU A 120 -18.56 -13.86 21.42
N ARG A 121 -18.50 -12.71 22.10
CA ARG A 121 -19.32 -12.46 23.31
C ARG A 121 -20.81 -12.57 23.05
N TYR A 122 -21.26 -12.09 21.89
CA TYR A 122 -22.66 -12.20 21.50
C TYR A 122 -23.07 -13.67 21.30
N GLN A 123 -22.22 -14.49 20.69
CA GLN A 123 -22.47 -15.93 20.55
C GLN A 123 -22.52 -16.64 21.90
N ASP A 124 -21.63 -16.32 22.82
CA ASP A 124 -21.62 -16.92 24.16
C ASP A 124 -22.88 -16.56 24.94
N LEU A 125 -23.34 -15.31 24.85
CA LEU A 125 -24.60 -14.89 25.45
C LEU A 125 -25.81 -15.61 24.84
N LEU A 126 -25.82 -15.84 23.52
CA LEU A 126 -26.88 -16.64 22.89
C LEU A 126 -26.89 -18.08 23.40
N LYS A 127 -25.72 -18.73 23.50
CA LYS A 127 -25.61 -20.08 24.05
C LYS A 127 -26.09 -20.15 25.50
N GLU A 128 -25.76 -19.16 26.33
CA GLU A 128 -26.24 -19.11 27.71
C GLU A 128 -27.76 -19.00 27.79
N ILE A 129 -28.38 -18.19 26.92
CA ILE A 129 -29.84 -18.07 26.85
C ILE A 129 -30.48 -19.37 26.38
N GLU A 130 -29.93 -20.00 25.34
CA GLU A 130 -30.42 -21.28 24.80
C GLU A 130 -30.34 -22.40 25.84
N ASN A 131 -29.22 -22.51 26.57
CA ASN A 131 -29.07 -23.49 27.65
C ASN A 131 -30.09 -23.29 28.76
N LYS A 132 -30.32 -22.05 29.22
CA LYS A 132 -31.34 -21.74 30.23
C LYS A 132 -32.74 -22.13 29.75
N GLN A 133 -33.07 -21.83 28.49
CA GLN A 133 -34.35 -22.22 27.90
C GLN A 133 -34.51 -23.74 27.81
N ALA A 134 -33.45 -24.47 27.44
CA ALA A 134 -33.45 -25.92 27.40
C ALA A 134 -33.66 -26.55 28.79
N ASP A 135 -33.01 -26.02 29.83
CA ASP A 135 -33.19 -26.45 31.22
C ASP A 135 -34.63 -26.21 31.71
N GLU A 136 -35.21 -25.05 31.39
CA GLU A 136 -36.61 -24.73 31.73
C GLU A 136 -37.60 -25.68 31.05
N ILE A 137 -37.41 -25.98 29.76
CA ILE A 137 -38.25 -26.92 29.01
C ILE A 137 -38.13 -28.33 29.59
N SER A 138 -36.91 -28.76 29.92
CA SER A 138 -36.64 -30.09 30.51
C SER A 138 -37.33 -30.23 31.86
N THR A 139 -37.24 -29.20 32.70
CA THR A 139 -37.89 -29.14 34.01
C THR A 139 -39.41 -29.23 33.89
N ARG A 140 -40.03 -28.44 33.00
CA ARG A 140 -41.48 -28.49 32.76
C ARG A 140 -41.94 -29.85 32.24
N SER A 141 -41.18 -30.44 31.31
CA SER A 141 -41.50 -31.74 30.72
C SER A 141 -41.43 -32.86 31.76
N TYR A 142 -40.42 -32.82 32.65
CA TYR A 142 -40.30 -33.75 33.78
C TYR A 142 -41.49 -33.66 34.72
N PHE A 143 -41.85 -32.45 35.17
CA PHE A 143 -43.03 -32.26 36.04
C PHE A 143 -44.33 -32.73 35.40
N HIS A 144 -44.48 -32.56 34.08
CA HIS A 144 -45.65 -33.03 33.34
C HIS A 144 -45.71 -34.56 33.22
N HIS A 145 -44.57 -35.26 33.29
CA HIS A 145 -44.51 -36.73 33.24
C HIS A 145 -44.67 -37.38 34.63
N THR A 146 -44.27 -36.70 35.71
CA THR A 146 -44.42 -37.19 37.09
C THR A 146 -45.78 -36.83 37.74
N GLY A 147 -46.62 -36.05 37.05
CA GLY A 147 -47.91 -35.56 37.54
C GLY A 147 -49.14 -36.32 37.06
N ASN A 148 -48.98 -37.49 36.42
CA ASN A 148 -50.05 -38.44 36.08
C ASN A 148 -49.89 -39.73 36.88
#